data_AF-A0AAJ1J9J4-F1
#
_entry.id   AF-A0AAJ1J9J4-F1
#
_cell.length_a   1.000
_cell.length_b   1.000
_cell.length_c   1.000
_cell.angle_alpha   90.00
_cell.angle_beta   90.00
_cell.angle_gamma   90.00
#
_symmetry.space_group_name_H-M   'P 1'
#
loop_
_entity.id
_entity.type
_entity.pdbx_description
1 polymer ?
#
loop_
_entity_poly.entity_id
_entity_poly.type
_entity_poly.pdbx_seq_one_letter_code
_entity_poly.pdbx_strand_id
1 'polypeptide(L)'
;MKSVIGSWDVNSTISIPADLRGQVITFVRSSSSNARHQALPVPLVDGITEQRLAGPDNNWVWLEFQFSDNSTNITVISGHNANFTHIFYRE
;
A
#
# COMPACT_ATOMS: atom_id res chain seq x y z
N MET A 1 -10.41 -13.22 3.98
CA MET A 1 -9.20 -12.37 3.78
C MET A 1 -8.76 -12.56 2.34
N LYS A 2 -8.56 -11.47 1.60
CA LYS A 2 -8.15 -11.50 0.19
C LYS A 2 -6.73 -10.94 0.03
N SER A 3 -6.10 -11.20 -1.10
CA SER A 3 -4.78 -10.66 -1.42
C SER A 3 -4.58 -10.40 -2.90
N VAL A 4 -3.73 -9.42 -3.21
CA VAL A 4 -3.11 -9.26 -4.53
C VAL A 4 -1.61 -9.47 -4.41
N ILE A 5 -1.01 -10.04 -5.46
CA ILE A 5 0.43 -10.33 -5.55
C ILE A 5 0.98 -9.60 -6.78
N GLY A 6 2.17 -9.02 -6.65
CA GLY A 6 2.82 -8.31 -7.73
C GLY A 6 4.22 -7.86 -7.35
N SER A 7 4.74 -6.90 -8.10
CA SER A 7 6.01 -6.23 -7.84
C SER A 7 5.79 -4.76 -8.08
N TRP A 8 5.70 -3.99 -7.00
CA TRP A 8 5.35 -2.58 -7.06
C TRP A 8 6.38 -1.75 -6.32
N ASP A 9 6.86 -0.73 -7.00
CA ASP A 9 7.74 0.30 -6.44
C ASP A 9 7.23 1.68 -6.87
N VAL A 10 7.99 2.74 -6.61
CA VAL A 10 7.66 4.10 -7.05
C VAL A 10 7.23 4.13 -8.53
N ASN A 11 6.16 4.86 -8.81
CA ASN A 11 5.42 4.95 -10.08
C ASN A 11 4.57 3.73 -10.45
N SER A 12 4.37 2.77 -9.54
CA SER A 12 3.46 1.65 -9.75
C SER A 12 2.05 1.97 -9.25
N THR A 13 1.04 1.51 -9.98
CA THR A 13 -0.37 1.54 -9.55
C THR A 13 -0.84 0.12 -9.27
N ILE A 14 -1.55 -0.05 -8.15
CA ILE A 14 -2.05 -1.32 -7.65
C ILE A 14 -3.57 -1.24 -7.67
N SER A 15 -4.21 -2.06 -8.50
CA SER A 15 -5.68 -2.11 -8.59
C SER A 15 -6.23 -3.19 -7.67
N ILE A 16 -7.05 -2.79 -6.70
CA ILE A 16 -7.76 -3.67 -5.77
C ILE A 16 -9.23 -3.73 -6.15
N PRO A 17 -9.81 -4.92 -6.40
CA PRO A 17 -11.21 -5.08 -6.72
C PRO A 17 -12.09 -5.07 -5.45
N ALA A 18 -11.91 -4.06 -4.60
CA ALA A 18 -12.71 -3.79 -3.42
C ALA A 18 -12.64 -2.31 -3.03
N ASP A 19 -13.70 -1.80 -2.40
CA ASP A 19 -13.67 -0.50 -1.74
C ASP A 19 -12.97 -0.61 -0.38
N LEU A 20 -11.79 0.01 -0.27
CA LEU A 20 -10.94 -0.08 0.91
C LEU A 20 -11.11 1.10 1.88
N ARG A 21 -12.03 2.04 1.61
CA ARG A 21 -12.17 3.27 2.43
C ARG A 21 -12.32 2.94 3.91
N GLY A 22 -11.47 3.56 4.73
CA GLY A 22 -11.48 3.40 6.19
C GLY A 22 -10.97 2.06 6.72
N GLN A 23 -10.51 1.17 5.84
CA GLN A 23 -9.95 -0.11 6.24
C GLN A 23 -8.47 0.00 6.65
N VAL A 24 -7.96 -1.04 7.31
CA VAL A 24 -6.52 -1.25 7.49
C VAL A 24 -6.09 -2.41 6.60
N ILE A 25 -5.14 -2.15 5.71
CA ILE A 25 -4.54 -3.14 4.82
C ILE A 25 -3.12 -3.48 5.27
N THR A 26 -2.61 -4.63 4.84
CA THR A 26 -1.22 -5.02 5.11
C THR A 26 -0.45 -5.10 3.81
N PHE A 27 0.53 -4.23 3.65
CA PHE A 27 1.55 -4.36 2.61
C PHE A 27 2.65 -5.33 3.05
N VAL A 28 3.10 -6.18 2.13
CA VAL A 28 4.26 -7.05 2.31
C VAL A 28 5.40 -6.54 1.44
N ARG A 29 6.51 -6.17 2.05
CA ARG A 29 7.73 -5.74 1.36
C ARG A 29 8.56 -6.93 0.90
N SER A 30 9.56 -6.69 0.05
CA SER A 30 10.50 -7.72 -0.43
C SER A 30 11.14 -8.50 0.73
N SER A 31 11.57 -9.73 0.48
CA SER A 31 12.13 -10.63 1.52
C SER A 31 13.42 -10.11 2.16
N SER A 32 14.13 -9.19 1.50
CA SER A 32 15.31 -8.51 2.04
C SER A 32 14.99 -7.33 2.95
N SER A 33 13.72 -6.92 3.08
CA SER A 33 13.31 -5.77 3.88
C SER A 33 13.08 -6.14 5.35
N ASN A 34 13.69 -5.38 6.26
CA ASN A 34 13.34 -5.41 7.69
C ASN A 34 11.88 -5.00 7.90
N ALA A 35 11.22 -5.62 8.89
CA ALA A 35 9.78 -5.44 9.16
C ALA A 35 8.92 -5.62 7.90
N ARG A 36 8.91 -6.85 7.37
CA ARG A 36 8.32 -7.15 6.06
C ARG A 36 6.83 -6.83 5.94
N HIS A 37 6.07 -6.88 7.03
CA HIS A 37 4.64 -6.61 7.04
C HIS A 37 4.37 -5.21 7.61
N GLN A 38 3.65 -4.38 6.85
CA GLN A 38 3.33 -3.00 7.20
C GLN A 38 1.81 -2.82 7.17
N ALA A 39 1.22 -2.52 8.33
CA ALA A 39 -0.18 -2.14 8.41
C ALA A 39 -0.34 -0.67 7.98
N LEU A 40 -1.29 -0.41 7.11
CA LEU A 40 -1.54 0.89 6.51
C LEU A 40 -3.02 1.24 6.59
N PRO A 41 -3.40 2.35 7.27
CA PRO A 41 -4.76 2.85 7.24
C PRO A 41 -5.06 3.45 5.86
N VAL A 42 -6.23 3.12 5.31
CA VAL A 42 -6.71 3.66 4.05
C VAL A 42 -7.63 4.85 4.33
N PRO A 43 -7.45 6.00 3.64
CA PRO A 43 -8.30 7.18 3.85
C PRO A 43 -9.76 6.91 3.47
N LEU A 44 -10.68 7.76 3.95
CA LEU A 44 -12.11 7.68 3.61
C LEU A 44 -12.45 8.37 2.27
N VAL A 45 -11.53 9.16 1.73
CA VAL A 45 -11.70 9.96 0.51
C VAL A 45 -10.41 9.91 -0.31
N ASP A 46 -10.52 10.17 -1.61
CA ASP A 46 -9.36 10.26 -2.50
C ASP A 46 -8.29 11.18 -1.93
N GLY A 47 -7.04 10.80 -2.10
CA GLY A 47 -5.94 11.65 -1.66
C GLY A 47 -4.62 10.93 -1.45
N ILE A 48 -3.63 11.73 -1.06
CA ILE A 48 -2.27 11.28 -0.83
C ILE A 48 -2.05 11.13 0.67
N THR A 49 -1.42 10.02 1.05
CA THR A 49 -0.99 9.77 2.43
C THR A 49 0.50 9.47 2.46
N GLU A 50 1.18 9.96 3.48
CA GLU A 50 2.55 9.56 3.80
C GLU A 50 2.53 8.50 4.89
N GLN A 51 3.31 7.45 4.71
CA GLN A 51 3.50 6.41 5.70
C GLN A 51 4.98 6.19 5.99
N ARG A 52 5.31 6.22 7.29
CA ARG A 52 6.58 5.72 7.79
C ARG A 52 6.59 4.19 7.70
N LEU A 53 7.58 3.62 7.01
CA LEU A 53 7.78 2.18 6.97
C LEU A 53 8.75 1.77 8.06
N ALA A 54 8.43 0.70 8.80
CA ALA A 54 9.33 0.22 9.85
C ALA A 54 10.65 -0.30 9.26
N GLY A 55 11.72 -0.20 10.06
CA GLY A 55 13.08 -0.58 9.69
C GLY A 55 14.12 0.49 10.05
N PRO A 56 15.42 0.16 9.94
CA PRO A 56 16.50 1.04 10.37
C PRO A 56 16.72 2.27 9.45
N ASP A 57 16.44 2.14 8.14
CA ASP A 57 16.99 3.04 7.11
C ASP A 57 16.08 4.20 6.69
N ASN A 58 15.45 4.88 7.65
CA ASN A 58 14.56 5.99 7.36
C ASN A 58 13.57 5.72 6.20
N ASN A 59 12.95 4.55 6.16
CA ASN A 59 12.06 4.13 5.06
C ASN A 59 10.72 4.87 5.12
N TRP A 60 10.18 5.30 3.98
CA TRP A 60 8.90 6.00 3.90
C TRP A 60 8.28 5.82 2.52
N VAL A 61 6.98 6.06 2.41
CA VAL A 61 6.26 6.00 1.15
C VAL A 61 5.14 7.02 1.12
N TRP A 62 4.91 7.61 -0.05
CA TRP A 62 3.72 8.39 -0.35
C TRP A 62 2.82 7.54 -1.26
N LEU A 63 1.57 7.39 -0.86
CA LEU A 63 0.57 6.59 -1.56
C LEU A 63 -0.62 7.49 -1.92
N GLU A 64 -0.96 7.53 -3.20
CA GLU A 64 -2.20 8.13 -3.68
C GLU A 64 -3.29 7.05 -3.74
N PHE A 65 -4.43 7.33 -3.13
CA PHE A 65 -5.63 6.50 -3.17
C PHE A 65 -6.68 7.16 -4.06
N GLN A 66 -7.23 6.37 -4.98
CA GLN A 66 -8.36 6.74 -5.83
C GLN A 66 -9.43 5.66 -5.70
N PHE A 67 -10.62 6.05 -5.30
CA PHE A 67 -11.73 5.15 -5.02
C PHE A 67 -12.79 5.22 -6.13
N SER A 68 -13.33 4.06 -6.47
CA SER A 68 -14.47 3.90 -7.37
C SER A 68 -15.48 2.95 -6.73
N ASP A 69 -16.66 2.82 -7.34
CA ASP A 69 -17.65 1.82 -6.93
C ASP A 69 -17.02 0.41 -6.99
N ASN A 70 -16.82 -0.18 -5.81
CA ASN A 70 -16.21 -1.50 -5.58
C ASN A 70 -14.74 -1.66 -6.02
N SER A 71 -13.96 -0.59 -6.16
CA SER A 71 -12.53 -0.72 -6.38
C SER A 71 -11.71 0.42 -5.78
N THR A 72 -10.44 0.12 -5.53
CA THR A 72 -9.45 1.08 -5.04
C THR A 72 -8.19 0.95 -5.87
N ASN A 73 -7.73 2.05 -6.45
CA ASN A 73 -6.39 2.15 -7.02
C ASN A 73 -5.47 2.80 -5.99
N ILE A 74 -4.31 2.19 -5.78
CA ILE A 74 -3.27 2.70 -4.89
C ILE A 74 -2.01 2.92 -5.72
N THR A 75 -1.58 4.17 -5.87
CA THR A 75 -0.38 4.53 -6.62
C THR A 75 0.76 4.88 -5.67
N VAL A 76 1.92 4.27 -5.87
CA VAL A 76 3.16 4.62 -5.14
C VAL A 76 3.77 5.84 -5.80
N ILE A 77 3.44 7.05 -5.33
CA ILE A 77 3.86 8.29 -6.01
C ILE A 77 5.32 8.67 -5.70
N SER A 78 5.82 8.29 -4.52
CA SER A 78 7.19 8.53 -4.10
C SER A 78 7.52 7.65 -2.90
N GLY A 79 8.80 7.44 -2.61
CA GLY A 79 9.19 6.64 -1.46
C GLY A 79 10.68 6.35 -1.39
N HIS A 80 11.12 5.96 -0.20
CA HIS A 80 12.42 5.37 0.04
C HIS A 80 12.24 3.92 0.49
N ASN A 81 12.69 2.98 -0.36
CA ASN A 81 12.54 1.53 -0.19
C ASN A 81 11.08 1.03 -0.11
N ALA A 82 10.16 1.52 -0.96
CA ALA A 82 8.77 1.07 -0.93
C ALA A 82 8.64 -0.45 -1.20
N ASN A 83 9.09 -0.93 -2.37
CA ASN A 83 9.31 -2.35 -2.71
C ASN A 83 8.25 -3.33 -2.17
N PHE A 84 7.02 -3.22 -2.65
CA PHE A 84 5.90 -4.07 -2.25
C PHE A 84 5.72 -5.28 -3.16
N THR A 85 5.30 -6.39 -2.55
CA THR A 85 5.11 -7.68 -3.23
C THR A 85 3.71 -8.26 -3.04
N HIS A 86 3.06 -7.95 -1.91
CA HIS A 86 1.70 -8.41 -1.63
C HIS A 86 0.92 -7.32 -0.90
N ILE A 87 -0.40 -7.33 -1.08
CA ILE A 87 -1.33 -6.58 -0.23
C ILE A 87 -2.39 -7.56 0.26
N PHE A 88 -2.61 -7.58 1.58
CA PHE A 88 -3.74 -8.26 2.21
C PHE A 88 -4.80 -7.24 2.62
N TYR A 89 -6.06 -7.58 2.36
CA TYR A 89 -7.21 -6.71 2.66
C TYR A 89 -8.45 -7.53 3.03
N ARG A 90 -9.47 -6.84 3.54
CA ARG A 90 -10.79 -7.38 3.81
C ARG A 90 -11.77 -6.87 2.74
N GLU A 91 -12.71 -7.71 2.38
CA GLU A 91 -13.88 -7.33 1.57
C GLU A 91 -15.09 -7.40 2.49
#